data_AF-A0A0F0H1Z5-F1
#
_entry.id   AF-A0A0F0H1Z5-F1
#
_cell.length_a   1.000
_cell.length_b   1.000
_cell.length_c   1.000
_cell.angle_alpha   90.00
_cell.angle_beta   90.00
_cell.angle_gamma   90.00
#
_symmetry.space_group_name_H-M   'P 1'
#
loop_
_entity.id
_entity.type
_entity.pdbx_description
1 polymer ?
#
loop_
_entity_poly.entity_id
_entity_poly.type
_entity_poly.pdbx_seq_one_letter_code
_entity_poly.pdbx_strand_id
1 'polypeptide(L)'
;MKQFKGCNKNWGYIYVWDSWKSGHGSFTASVAITRGDGSIDENSGARGQQEVWSNGANTLQFCTSAIGFVSGGHYGQTEERC
;
A
#
# COMPACT_ATOMS: atom_id res chain seq x y z
N MET A 1 -1.87 -6.70 -3.08
CA MET A 1 -2.31 -5.37 -2.59
C MET A 1 -3.81 -5.35 -2.49
N LYS A 2 -4.35 -4.57 -1.54
CA LYS A 2 -5.79 -4.29 -1.43
C LYS A 2 -6.02 -2.85 -0.99
N GLN A 3 -7.20 -2.33 -1.32
CA GLN A 3 -7.75 -1.10 -0.77
C GLN A 3 -8.94 -1.43 0.12
N PHE A 4 -9.04 -0.79 1.28
CA PHE A 4 -10.11 -0.98 2.24
C PHE A 4 -10.75 0.35 2.64
N LYS A 5 -12.03 0.32 3.00
CA LYS A 5 -12.78 1.44 3.59
C LYS A 5 -13.15 1.08 5.02
N GLY A 6 -12.77 1.92 5.98
CA GLY A 6 -13.02 1.67 7.41
C GLY A 6 -12.56 2.84 8.27
N CYS A 7 -13.12 2.97 9.48
CA CYS A 7 -12.81 4.08 10.41
C CYS A 7 -12.90 5.48 9.75
N ASN A 8 -13.91 5.68 8.90
CA ASN A 8 -14.11 6.91 8.11
C ASN A 8 -12.94 7.30 7.19
N LYS A 9 -12.11 6.34 6.78
CA LYS A 9 -10.92 6.54 5.95
C LYS A 9 -10.77 5.44 4.89
N ASN A 10 -9.97 5.73 3.86
CA ASN A 10 -9.48 4.75 2.90
C ASN A 10 -8.09 4.26 3.31
N TRP A 11 -7.83 2.97 3.16
CA TRP A 11 -6.60 2.32 3.59
C TRP A 11 -5.99 1.51 2.46
N GLY A 12 -4.70 1.69 2.23
CA GLY A 12 -3.90 0.86 1.36
C GLY A 12 -3.26 -0.27 2.16
N TYR A 13 -3.20 -1.46 1.57
CA TYR A 13 -2.60 -2.65 2.17
C TYR A 13 -1.71 -3.39 1.18
N ILE A 14 -0.50 -3.73 1.61
CA ILE A 14 0.40 -4.61 0.88
C ILE A 14 0.86 -5.76 1.77
N TYR A 15 0.93 -6.94 1.16
CA TYR A 15 1.45 -8.16 1.77
C TYR A 15 2.48 -8.76 0.83
N VAL A 16 3.63 -9.12 1.39
CA VAL A 16 4.71 -9.78 0.67
C VAL A 16 4.67 -11.27 0.96
N TRP A 17 4.59 -12.07 -0.10
CA TRP A 17 4.49 -13.53 0.00
C TRP A 17 5.70 -14.14 0.70
N ASP A 18 5.42 -15.10 1.58
CA ASP A 18 6.44 -15.72 2.42
C ASP A 18 7.56 -16.39 1.61
N SER A 19 7.21 -17.09 0.53
CA SER A 19 8.17 -17.73 -0.38
C SER A 19 9.11 -16.76 -1.10
N TRP A 20 8.68 -15.51 -1.33
CA TRP A 20 9.55 -14.49 -1.89
C TRP A 20 10.44 -13.87 -0.81
N LYS A 21 9.85 -13.57 0.36
CA LYS A 21 10.54 -13.01 1.53
C LYS A 21 11.66 -13.92 2.01
N SER A 22 11.48 -15.25 1.99
CA SER A 22 12.52 -16.20 2.42
C SER A 22 13.81 -16.10 1.60
N GLY A 23 13.73 -15.69 0.33
CA GLY A 23 14.89 -15.42 -0.54
C GLY A 23 15.38 -13.97 -0.51
N HIS A 24 14.63 -13.06 0.11
CA HIS A 24 14.88 -11.61 0.05
C HIS A 24 14.67 -10.97 1.43
N GLY A 25 15.42 -11.39 2.46
CA GLY A 25 15.24 -10.90 3.84
C GLY A 25 15.48 -9.39 4.05
N SER A 26 15.99 -8.69 3.03
CA SER A 26 16.29 -7.27 3.07
C SER A 26 15.46 -6.50 2.04
N PHE A 27 14.17 -6.36 2.30
CA PHE A 27 13.29 -5.52 1.49
C PHE A 27 12.60 -4.46 2.33
N THR A 28 12.10 -3.42 1.66
CA THR A 28 11.16 -2.45 2.23
C THR A 28 9.91 -2.45 1.37
N ALA A 29 8.75 -2.43 2.00
CA ALA A 29 7.46 -2.30 1.33
C ALA A 29 6.79 -0.99 1.75
N SER A 30 6.22 -0.29 0.78
CA SER A 30 5.52 0.98 0.97
C SER A 30 4.15 0.90 0.34
N VAL A 31 3.17 1.58 0.93
CA VAL A 31 1.79 1.59 0.45
C VAL A 31 1.13 2.93 0.75
N ALA A 32 0.36 3.42 -0.21
CA ALA A 32 -0.36 4.68 -0.12
C ALA A 32 -1.75 4.56 -0.74
N ILE A 33 -2.58 5.57 -0.51
CA ILE A 33 -3.76 5.87 -1.31
C ILE A 33 -3.37 6.89 -2.37
N THR A 34 -4.00 6.89 -3.54
CA THR A 34 -3.80 7.91 -4.57
C THR A 34 -5.13 8.25 -5.26
N ARG A 35 -5.19 9.45 -5.86
CA ARG A 35 -6.25 9.86 -6.79
C ARG A 35 -5.71 10.05 -8.22
N GLY A 36 -4.52 9.50 -8.52
CA GLY A 36 -3.82 9.68 -9.79
C GLY A 36 -2.95 10.95 -9.86
N ASP A 37 -3.03 11.84 -8.89
CA ASP A 37 -2.27 13.09 -8.78
C ASP A 37 -1.11 13.03 -7.76
N GLY A 38 -0.89 11.87 -7.13
CA GLY A 38 0.18 11.65 -6.17
C GLY A 38 -0.19 10.70 -5.02
N SER A 39 0.78 10.36 -4.17
CA SER A 39 0.56 9.55 -2.96
C SER A 39 -0.11 10.38 -1.86
N ILE A 40 -1.06 9.77 -1.18
CA ILE A 40 -1.82 10.31 -0.04
C ILE A 40 -1.69 9.31 1.12
N ASP A 41 -1.31 9.82 2.29
CA ASP A 41 -1.17 9.05 3.53
C ASP A 41 -0.33 7.77 3.37
N GLU A 42 0.78 7.90 2.64
CA GLU A 42 1.75 6.84 2.42
C GLU A 42 2.40 6.38 3.73
N ASN A 43 2.68 5.08 3.83
CA ASN A 43 3.51 4.51 4.88
C ASN A 43 4.53 3.53 4.30
N SER A 44 5.72 3.50 4.88
CA SER A 44 6.79 2.56 4.55
C SER A 44 7.07 1.68 5.76
N GLY A 45 7.01 0.36 5.57
CA GLY A 45 7.30 -0.60 6.62
C GLY A 45 8.78 -0.67 6.99
N ALA A 46 9.07 -1.34 8.09
CA ALA A 46 10.42 -1.70 8.48
C ALA A 46 11.04 -2.70 7.48
N ARG A 47 12.37 -2.84 7.56
CA ARG A 47 13.11 -3.81 6.75
C ARG A 47 12.62 -5.24 7.01
N GLY A 48 12.28 -5.96 5.94
CA GLY A 48 11.76 -7.32 6.00
C GLY A 48 10.30 -7.43 6.47
N GLN A 49 9.61 -6.30 6.64
CA GLN A 49 8.23 -6.28 7.13
C GLN A 49 7.28 -6.85 6.07
N GLN A 50 6.61 -7.94 6.44
CA GLN A 50 5.78 -8.72 5.52
C GLN A 50 4.46 -8.04 5.17
N GLU A 51 3.92 -7.27 6.11
CA GLU A 51 2.62 -6.65 6.02
C GLU A 51 2.74 -5.16 6.34
N VAL A 52 2.25 -4.30 5.44
CA VAL A 52 2.27 -2.85 5.62
C VAL A 52 0.91 -2.26 5.27
N TRP A 53 0.46 -1.34 6.11
CA TRP A 53 -0.76 -0.55 5.96
C TRP A 53 -0.39 0.92 5.77
N SER A 54 -1.18 1.64 4.96
CA SER A 54 -1.06 3.10 4.83
C SER A 54 -1.52 3.81 6.10
N ASN A 55 -1.26 5.12 6.24
CA ASN A 55 -1.62 5.90 7.43
C ASN A 55 -3.14 6.23 7.55
N GLY A 56 -3.95 5.76 6.61
CA GLY A 56 -5.39 5.97 6.57
C GLY A 56 -5.77 7.34 6.04
N ALA A 57 -6.20 7.37 4.78
CA ALA A 57 -6.50 8.57 4.03
C ALA A 57 -7.91 9.10 4.25
N ASN A 58 -8.04 10.39 4.56
CA ASN A 58 -9.33 11.07 4.68
C ASN A 58 -9.88 11.46 3.30
N THR A 59 -10.18 10.46 2.48
CA THR A 59 -10.52 10.63 1.05
C THR A 59 -11.83 9.96 0.66
N LEU A 60 -12.74 9.70 1.60
CA LEU A 60 -14.01 9.02 1.33
C LEU A 60 -14.92 9.71 0.31
N GLN A 61 -14.70 11.00 0.08
CA GLN A 61 -15.42 11.82 -0.90
C GLN A 61 -14.80 11.79 -2.31
N PHE A 62 -13.69 11.08 -2.49
CA PHE A 62 -12.96 11.01 -3.76
C PHE A 62 -12.84 9.56 -4.22
N CYS A 63 -12.87 9.38 -5.54
CA CYS A 63 -12.45 8.14 -6.16
C CYS A 63 -10.95 7.96 -5.91
N THR A 64 -10.55 6.80 -5.39
CA THR A 64 -9.17 6.52 -5.00
C THR A 64 -8.77 5.10 -5.37
N SER A 65 -7.47 4.88 -5.57
CA SER A 65 -6.86 3.56 -5.62
C SER A 65 -5.78 3.43 -4.55
N ALA A 66 -5.38 2.20 -4.20
CA ALA A 66 -4.16 1.96 -3.44
C ALA A 66 -3.00 1.72 -4.39
N ILE A 67 -1.83 2.26 -4.05
CA ILE A 67 -0.55 2.05 -4.74
C ILE A 67 0.49 1.57 -3.76
N GLY A 68 1.50 0.87 -4.25
CA GLY A 68 2.48 0.28 -3.37
C GLY A 68 3.65 -0.31 -4.12
N PHE A 69 4.74 -0.37 -3.38
CA PHE A 69 6.07 -0.63 -3.91
C PHE A 69 6.81 -1.58 -2.97
N VAL A 70 7.57 -2.52 -3.53
CA VAL A 70 8.52 -3.33 -2.80
C VAL A 70 9.89 -3.12 -3.43
N SER A 71 10.89 -2.84 -2.60
CA SER A 71 12.29 -2.71 -3.03
C SER A 71 12.70 -3.91 -3.89
N GLY A 72 13.35 -3.65 -5.02
CA GLY A 72 13.54 -4.64 -6.09
C GLY A 72 12.69 -4.35 -7.34
N GLY A 73 11.94 -3.24 -7.36
CA GLY A 73 11.23 -2.76 -8.53
C GLY A 73 9.82 -3.31 -8.69
N HIS A 74 9.28 -3.98 -7.67
CA HIS A 74 7.92 -4.48 -7.71
C HIS A 74 6.94 -3.37 -7.38
N TYR A 75 6.00 -3.13 -8.28
CA TYR A 75 4.95 -2.14 -8.15
C TYR A 75 3.59 -2.80 -8.31
N GLY A 76 2.59 -2.28 -7.61
CA GLY A 76 1.21 -2.67 -7.79
C GLY A 76 0.26 -1.50 -7.53
N GLN A 77 -0.88 -1.55 -8.19
CA GLN A 77 -1.96 -0.59 -8.01
C GLN A 77 -3.29 -1.34 -8.08
N THR A 78 -4.26 -0.96 -7.24
CA THR A 78 -5.63 -1.47 -7.36
C THR A 78 -6.41 -0.66 -8.39
N GLU A 79 -7.53 -1.22 -8.83
CA GLU A 79 -8.56 -0.43 -9.51
C GLU A 79 -9.00 0.75 -8.64
N GLU A 80 -9.45 1.81 -9.31
CA GLU A 80 -10.05 2.96 -8.65
C GLU A 80 -11.42 2.60 -8.08
N ARG A 81 -11.74 3.14 -6.89
CA ARG A 81 -13.01 2.92 -6.19
C ARG A 81 -13.61 4.23 -5.71
N CYS A 82 -14.92 4.32 -5.93
CA CYS A 82 -15.86 5.29 -5.39
C CYS A 82 -17.02 4.47 -4.76
#